data_AF-A0A2G2XLE4-F1
#
_entry.id   AF-A0A2G2XLE4-F1
#
_cell.length_a   1.000
_cell.length_b   1.000
_cell.length_c   1.000
_cell.angle_alpha   90.00
_cell.angle_beta   90.00
_cell.angle_gamma   90.00
#
_symmetry.space_group_name_H-M   'P 1'
#
loop_
_entity.id
_entity.type
_entity.pdbx_description
1 polymer ?
#
loop_
_entity_poly.entity_id
_entity_poly.type
_entity_poly.pdbx_seq_one_letter_code
_entity_poly.pdbx_strand_id
1 'polypeptide(L)'
;MVKGRRKELPDQLSDLPDSILIHILSMLEEWRNKEVVKTSVLSTTWRSLWKFVPVSLHFEPTRFHYDAIRDFVTSTHTEINYWRSCKKIKKFSVLLSICDERFVKDVDLWASFALIDAKVEEFVLEFSYDEGYDVCEYKFPKYAYKNTSLRYLVLGNCILNPKDNVNWTSLVSLSLRDLKLIEGVIEKALSG
;
A
#
# COMPACT_ATOMS: atom_id res chain seq x y z
N MET A 1 38.98 21.92 33.21
CA MET A 1 37.70 22.15 32.51
C MET A 1 36.92 20.84 32.49
N VAL A 2 35.98 20.65 33.41
CA VAL A 2 35.18 19.42 33.51
C VAL A 2 34.03 19.53 32.51
N LYS A 3 34.01 18.64 31.51
CA LYS A 3 32.91 18.49 30.55
C LYS A 3 31.67 18.00 31.32
N GLY A 4 30.73 18.90 31.59
CA GLY A 4 29.44 18.52 32.18
C GLY A 4 28.71 17.58 31.23
N ARG A 5 28.50 16.32 31.66
CA ARG A 5 27.53 15.43 30.99
C ARG A 5 26.16 16.08 31.17
N ARG A 6 25.49 16.44 30.07
CA ARG A 6 24.04 16.68 30.11
C ARG A 6 23.42 15.40 30.67
N LYS A 7 22.74 15.49 31.82
CA LYS A 7 21.80 14.44 32.22
C LYS A 7 20.70 14.46 31.15
N GLU A 8 20.71 13.47 30.27
CA GLU A 8 19.52 13.17 29.49
C GLU A 8 18.40 12.93 30.50
N LEU A 9 17.34 13.73 30.42
CA LEU A 9 16.13 13.46 31.18
C LEU A 9 15.68 12.05 30.79
N PRO A 10 15.35 11.17 31.75
CA PRO A 10 14.79 9.87 31.41
C PRO A 10 13.60 10.09 30.48
N ASP A 11 13.57 9.37 29.37
CA ASP A 11 12.52 9.48 28.37
C ASP A 11 11.21 8.94 28.97
N GLN A 12 10.48 9.83 29.66
CA GLN A 12 9.23 9.51 30.35
C GLN A 12 8.16 8.98 29.39
N LEU A 13 8.28 9.26 28.09
CA LEU A 13 7.40 8.64 27.10
C LEU A 13 7.72 7.15 26.93
N SER A 14 8.98 6.73 26.98
CA SER A 14 9.36 5.31 26.91
C SER A 14 8.95 4.49 28.14
N ASP A 15 8.56 5.12 29.24
CA ASP A 15 8.05 4.46 30.44
C ASP A 15 6.55 4.11 30.35
N LEU A 16 5.85 4.56 29.30
CA LEU A 16 4.45 4.21 29.06
C LEU A 16 4.30 2.77 28.56
N PRO A 17 3.18 2.08 28.89
CA PRO A 17 2.90 0.77 28.34
C PRO A 17 2.85 0.79 26.80
N ASP A 18 3.33 -0.28 26.16
CA ASP A 18 3.37 -0.44 24.70
C ASP A 18 2.03 -0.14 24.02
N SER A 19 0.90 -0.50 24.65
CA SER A 19 -0.44 -0.23 24.12
C SER A 19 -0.76 1.27 24.01
N ILE A 20 -0.33 2.07 24.98
CA ILE A 20 -0.48 3.52 24.98
C ILE A 20 0.44 4.15 23.94
N LEU A 21 1.68 3.65 23.84
CA LEU A 21 2.64 4.09 22.84
C LEU A 21 2.16 3.82 21.42
N ILE A 22 1.64 2.61 21.15
CA ILE A 22 1.04 2.26 19.86
C ILE A 22 -0.17 3.17 19.58
N HIS A 23 -0.98 3.48 20.58
CA HIS A 23 -2.11 4.39 20.42
C HIS A 23 -1.66 5.82 20.04
N ILE A 24 -0.69 6.38 20.75
CA ILE A 24 -0.11 7.70 20.44
C ILE A 24 0.48 7.70 19.02
N LEU A 25 1.24 6.66 18.66
CA LEU A 25 1.80 6.52 17.31
C LEU A 25 0.71 6.41 16.23
N SER A 26 -0.42 5.74 16.52
CA SER A 26 -1.54 5.65 15.58
C SER A 26 -2.23 7.00 15.35
N MET A 27 -2.23 7.90 16.34
CA MET A 27 -2.73 9.27 16.14
C MET A 27 -1.82 10.09 15.21
N LEU A 28 -0.54 9.73 15.09
CA LEU A 28 0.38 10.34 14.12
C LEU A 28 0.19 9.78 12.70
N GLU A 29 -0.31 8.54 12.57
CA GLU A 29 -0.67 7.92 11.29
C GLU A 29 -1.73 8.76 10.55
N GLU A 30 -2.80 9.17 11.27
CA GLU A 30 -3.87 10.03 10.73
C GLU A 30 -3.33 11.33 10.12
N TRP A 31 -2.23 11.87 10.66
CA TRP A 31 -1.68 13.16 10.24
C TRP A 31 -0.68 13.09 9.10
N ARG A 32 0.03 11.95 8.88
CA ARG A 32 0.91 11.64 7.73
C ARG A 32 1.65 10.30 7.94
N ASN A 33 1.28 9.27 7.19
CA ASN A 33 1.77 7.88 7.25
C ASN A 33 3.31 7.68 7.43
N LYS A 34 4.15 8.61 6.95
CA LYS A 34 5.63 8.51 7.02
C LYS A 34 6.25 9.12 8.29
N GLU A 35 5.52 9.93 9.06
CA GLU A 35 6.05 10.62 10.25
C GLU A 35 6.24 9.66 11.44
N VAL A 36 5.41 8.62 11.53
CA VAL A 36 5.52 7.55 12.55
C VAL A 36 6.93 6.97 12.57
N VAL A 37 7.54 6.73 11.40
CA VAL A 37 8.90 6.21 11.30
C VAL A 37 9.94 7.20 11.84
N LYS A 38 9.75 8.52 11.69
CA LYS A 38 10.72 9.51 12.19
C LYS A 38 10.78 9.53 13.71
N THR A 39 9.68 9.18 14.38
CA THR A 39 9.65 9.06 15.84
C THR A 39 10.50 7.90 16.37
N SER A 40 10.91 6.95 15.53
CA SER A 40 11.84 5.86 15.89
C SER A 40 13.26 6.33 16.26
N VAL A 41 13.59 7.60 16.00
CA VAL A 41 14.84 8.22 16.41
C VAL A 41 14.78 8.69 17.87
N LEU A 42 13.58 8.89 18.42
CA LEU A 42 13.38 9.39 19.78
C LEU A 42 13.69 8.34 20.85
N SER A 43 13.45 7.06 20.56
CA SER A 43 13.74 5.96 21.48
C SER A 43 13.80 4.60 20.77
N THR A 44 14.56 3.66 21.35
CA THR A 44 14.63 2.27 20.91
C THR A 44 13.28 1.55 21.04
N THR A 45 12.46 1.91 22.04
CA THR A 45 11.11 1.38 22.23
C THR A 45 10.19 1.83 21.10
N TRP A 46 10.23 3.11 20.73
CA TRP A 46 9.42 3.65 19.63
C TRP A 46 9.85 3.04 18.29
N ARG A 47 11.14 2.72 18.14
CA ARG A 47 11.70 2.01 16.99
C ARG A 47 11.23 0.56 16.85
N SER A 48 10.88 -0.13 17.92
CA SER A 48 10.29 -1.47 17.80
C SER A 48 8.78 -1.40 17.58
N LEU A 49 8.11 -0.45 18.25
CA LEU A 49 6.65 -0.38 18.30
C LEU A 49 6.00 0.14 17.01
N TRP A 50 6.67 0.99 16.22
CA TRP A 50 6.08 1.52 14.97
C TRP A 50 5.59 0.42 14.02
N LYS A 51 6.19 -0.78 14.07
CA LYS A 51 5.80 -1.92 13.22
C LYS A 51 4.41 -2.47 13.53
N PHE A 52 3.87 -2.21 14.72
CA PHE A 52 2.56 -2.70 15.16
C PHE A 52 1.45 -1.66 14.97
N VAL A 53 1.84 -0.42 14.66
CA VAL A 53 0.92 0.65 14.33
C VAL A 53 0.31 0.31 12.97
N PRO A 54 -1.03 0.36 12.82
CA PRO A 54 -1.63 0.31 11.50
C PRO A 54 -1.00 1.36 10.58
N VAL A 55 -0.85 1.05 9.30
CA VAL A 55 -0.36 2.03 8.31
C VAL A 55 -1.19 1.92 7.04
N SER A 56 -1.47 3.07 6.44
CA SER A 56 -1.99 3.21 5.08
C SER A 56 -0.87 3.67 4.14
N LEU A 57 -0.61 2.91 3.08
CA LEU A 57 0.38 3.26 2.08
C LEU A 57 -0.31 3.83 0.84
N HIS A 58 0.15 4.99 0.39
CA HIS A 58 -0.35 5.64 -0.81
C HIS A 58 0.83 6.12 -1.65
N PHE A 59 0.86 5.67 -2.91
CA PHE A 59 1.91 5.96 -3.86
C PHE A 59 1.30 6.59 -5.11
N GLU A 60 1.73 7.81 -5.40
CA GLU A 60 1.34 8.55 -6.60
C GLU A 60 2.57 9.34 -7.09
N PRO A 61 2.90 9.30 -8.38
CA PRO A 61 3.98 10.09 -8.94
C PRO A 61 3.61 11.58 -8.92
N THR A 62 4.56 12.43 -8.55
CA THR A 62 4.33 13.90 -8.52
C THR A 62 4.39 14.54 -9.91
N ARG A 63 4.91 13.80 -10.90
CA ARG A 63 5.10 14.25 -12.29
C ARG A 63 4.90 13.06 -13.22
N PHE A 64 4.38 13.33 -14.41
CA PHE A 64 3.88 12.29 -15.32
C PHE A 64 4.74 12.06 -16.57
N HIS A 65 5.98 12.57 -16.60
CA HIS A 65 6.93 12.23 -17.67
C HIS A 65 7.78 11.00 -17.31
N TYR A 66 8.28 10.30 -18.32
CA TYR A 66 8.90 8.98 -18.18
C TYR A 66 9.98 8.87 -17.10
N ASP A 67 10.92 9.82 -17.05
CA ASP A 67 12.02 9.77 -16.07
C ASP A 67 11.49 9.87 -14.63
N ALA A 68 10.48 10.69 -14.38
CA ALA A 68 9.84 10.79 -13.08
C ALA A 68 9.10 9.50 -12.68
N ILE A 69 8.50 8.80 -13.65
CA ILE A 69 7.84 7.50 -13.39
C ILE A 69 8.88 6.44 -13.02
N ARG A 70 10.03 6.40 -13.71
CA ARG A 70 11.12 5.47 -13.36
C ARG A 70 11.67 5.74 -11.96
N ASP A 71 11.86 7.02 -11.61
CA ASP A 71 12.31 7.40 -10.28
C ASP A 71 11.27 7.04 -9.21
N PHE A 72 9.99 7.26 -9.52
CA PHE A 72 8.86 6.85 -8.68
C PHE A 72 8.84 5.33 -8.46
N VAL A 73 9.02 4.52 -9.50
CA VAL A 73 9.08 3.05 -9.40
C VAL A 73 10.21 2.63 -8.46
N THR A 74 11.39 3.23 -8.63
CA THR A 74 12.57 2.96 -7.80
C THR A 74 12.34 3.34 -6.33
N SER A 75 11.73 4.50 -6.11
CA SER A 75 11.35 4.97 -4.76
C SER A 75 10.33 4.03 -4.11
N THR A 76 9.30 3.63 -4.87
CA THR A 76 8.24 2.73 -4.40
C THR A 76 8.79 1.37 -3.98
N HIS A 77 9.71 0.79 -4.76
CA HIS A 77 10.40 -0.45 -4.38
C HIS A 77 11.19 -0.30 -3.08
N THR A 78 11.90 0.80 -2.92
CA THR A 78 12.66 1.10 -1.70
C THR A 78 11.74 1.18 -0.49
N GLU A 79 10.61 1.89 -0.63
CA GLU A 79 9.62 2.02 0.43
C GLU A 79 8.94 0.69 0.75
N ILE A 80 8.49 -0.07 -0.25
CA ILE A 80 7.88 -1.39 -0.03
C ILE A 80 8.83 -2.30 0.74
N ASN A 81 10.12 -2.35 0.36
CA ASN A 81 11.11 -3.15 1.07
C ASN A 81 11.26 -2.75 2.54
N TYR A 82 11.15 -1.46 2.85
CA TYR A 82 11.10 -0.99 4.23
C TYR A 82 9.84 -1.46 4.95
N TRP A 83 8.67 -1.31 4.31
CA TRP A 83 7.37 -1.66 4.87
C TRP A 83 7.12 -3.17 5.02
N ARG A 84 7.93 -4.04 4.40
CA ARG A 84 7.93 -5.50 4.66
C ARG A 84 8.12 -5.85 6.13
N SER A 85 8.74 -4.97 6.92
CA SER A 85 8.90 -5.17 8.37
C SER A 85 7.66 -4.79 9.19
N CYS A 86 6.71 -4.07 8.61
CA CYS A 86 5.47 -3.67 9.27
C CYS A 86 4.54 -4.89 9.43
N LYS A 87 3.88 -4.98 10.58
CA LYS A 87 2.98 -6.09 10.92
C LYS A 87 1.52 -5.78 10.59
N LYS A 88 1.20 -4.52 10.33
CA LYS A 88 -0.18 -4.09 10.12
C LYS A 88 -0.28 -2.99 9.07
N ILE A 89 -0.44 -3.39 7.81
CA ILE A 89 -0.74 -2.47 6.71
C ILE A 89 -2.23 -2.65 6.40
N LYS A 90 -3.03 -1.62 6.64
CA LYS A 90 -4.48 -1.68 6.41
C LYS A 90 -4.82 -1.42 4.96
N LYS A 91 -4.17 -0.42 4.37
CA LYS A 91 -4.45 0.07 3.03
C LYS A 91 -3.19 0.14 2.19
N PHE A 92 -3.31 -0.27 0.94
CA PHE A 92 -2.29 -0.07 -0.07
C PHE A 92 -2.93 0.52 -1.32
N SER A 93 -2.44 1.69 -1.73
CA SER A 93 -2.99 2.46 -2.84
C SER A 93 -1.87 2.90 -3.77
N VAL A 94 -2.06 2.63 -5.06
CA VAL A 94 -1.18 3.10 -6.14
C VAL A 94 -2.05 3.76 -7.20
N LEU A 95 -1.69 4.99 -7.54
CA LEU A 95 -2.25 5.70 -8.69
C LEU A 95 -1.11 5.97 -9.67
N LEU A 96 -1.25 5.50 -10.91
CA LEU A 96 -0.28 5.70 -11.97
C LEU A 96 -0.91 6.48 -13.10
N SER A 97 -0.16 7.38 -13.75
CA SER A 97 -0.72 8.11 -14.88
C SER A 97 -0.83 7.29 -16.16
N ILE A 98 0.01 6.27 -16.30
CA ILE A 98 0.14 5.48 -17.52
C ILE A 98 0.39 4.02 -17.13
N CYS A 99 -0.36 3.11 -17.73
CA CYS A 99 0.00 1.69 -17.79
C CYS A 99 1.04 1.53 -18.90
N ASP A 100 2.30 1.33 -18.53
CA ASP A 100 3.39 1.07 -19.46
C ASP A 100 3.83 -0.39 -19.31
N GLU A 101 3.97 -1.11 -20.42
CA GLU A 101 4.41 -2.51 -20.43
C GLU A 101 5.74 -2.71 -19.69
N ARG A 102 6.61 -1.70 -19.68
CA ARG A 102 7.89 -1.71 -18.99
C ARG A 102 7.76 -1.83 -17.48
N PHE A 103 6.66 -1.34 -16.90
CA PHE A 103 6.42 -1.32 -15.46
C PHE A 103 5.41 -2.37 -14.99
N VAL A 104 4.85 -3.19 -15.88
CA VAL A 104 3.86 -4.23 -15.52
C VAL A 104 4.40 -5.17 -14.43
N LYS A 105 5.67 -5.56 -14.53
CA LYS A 105 6.32 -6.42 -13.54
C LYS A 105 6.47 -5.72 -12.18
N ASP A 106 6.71 -4.42 -12.18
CA ASP A 106 6.80 -3.63 -10.95
C ASP A 106 5.43 -3.55 -10.27
N VAL A 107 4.37 -3.30 -11.03
CA VAL A 107 2.99 -3.30 -10.51
C VAL A 107 2.61 -4.68 -9.98
N ASP A 108 2.98 -5.77 -10.66
CA ASP A 108 2.76 -7.14 -10.16
C ASP A 108 3.47 -7.39 -8.83
N LEU A 109 4.69 -6.88 -8.67
CA LEU A 109 5.43 -6.96 -7.40
C LEU A 109 4.71 -6.18 -6.30
N TRP A 110 4.19 -5.00 -6.60
CA TRP A 110 3.43 -4.19 -5.63
C TRP A 110 2.12 -4.86 -5.24
N ALA A 111 1.38 -5.42 -6.20
CA ALA A 111 0.17 -6.18 -5.95
C ALA A 111 0.46 -7.45 -5.11
N SER A 112 1.54 -8.18 -5.41
CA SER A 112 1.92 -9.37 -4.63
C SER A 112 2.27 -9.02 -3.20
N PHE A 113 3.03 -7.93 -2.99
CA PHE A 113 3.31 -7.43 -1.65
C PHE A 113 2.03 -7.09 -0.90
N ALA A 114 1.15 -6.29 -1.49
CA ALA A 114 -0.08 -5.85 -0.83
C ALA A 114 -1.02 -7.02 -0.48
N LEU A 115 -1.22 -7.93 -1.43
CA LEU A 115 -2.26 -8.97 -1.35
C LEU A 115 -1.79 -10.26 -0.70
N ILE A 116 -0.50 -10.59 -0.78
CA ILE A 116 0.07 -11.85 -0.27
C ILE A 116 0.84 -11.59 1.03
N ASP A 117 1.81 -10.66 0.99
CA ASP A 117 2.72 -10.42 2.12
C ASP A 117 2.04 -9.59 3.21
N ALA A 118 1.47 -8.44 2.84
CA ALA A 118 0.86 -7.48 3.75
C ALA A 118 -0.60 -7.82 4.10
N LYS A 119 -1.28 -8.60 3.25
CA LYS A 119 -2.69 -9.01 3.39
C LYS A 119 -3.59 -7.84 3.78
N VAL A 120 -3.50 -6.76 3.00
CA VAL A 120 -4.25 -5.53 3.27
C VAL A 120 -5.76 -5.76 3.26
N GLU A 121 -6.48 -4.90 3.97
CA GLU A 121 -7.94 -4.85 3.96
C GLU A 121 -8.46 -3.96 2.81
N GLU A 122 -7.68 -2.94 2.43
CA GLU A 122 -8.02 -2.01 1.36
C GLU A 122 -6.93 -2.03 0.28
N PHE A 123 -7.31 -2.36 -0.96
CA PHE A 123 -6.42 -2.32 -2.10
C PHE A 123 -6.99 -1.41 -3.20
N VAL A 124 -6.18 -0.44 -3.62
CA VAL A 124 -6.52 0.51 -4.69
C VAL A 124 -5.41 0.47 -5.73
N LEU A 125 -5.77 0.13 -6.97
CA LEU A 125 -4.89 0.20 -8.12
C LEU A 125 -5.64 0.88 -9.26
N GLU A 126 -5.19 2.07 -9.61
CA GLU A 126 -5.82 2.87 -10.65
C GLU A 126 -4.74 3.37 -11.62
N PHE A 127 -5.04 3.30 -12.91
CA PHE A 127 -4.27 3.95 -13.96
C PHE A 127 -5.12 5.09 -14.52
N SER A 128 -4.58 6.32 -14.63
CA SER A 128 -5.29 7.40 -15.32
C SER A 128 -5.24 7.19 -16.83
N TYR A 129 -6.25 7.66 -17.52
CA TYR A 129 -6.26 7.72 -18.97
C TYR A 129 -5.61 9.03 -19.44
N ASP A 130 -4.59 8.94 -20.30
CA ASP A 130 -4.05 10.10 -21.01
C ASP A 130 -4.27 9.88 -22.51
N GLU A 131 -4.97 10.81 -23.15
CA GLU A 131 -5.31 10.73 -24.57
C GLU A 131 -4.04 10.85 -25.41
N GLY A 132 -3.68 9.80 -26.16
CA GLY A 132 -2.59 9.83 -27.14
C GLY A 132 -1.45 8.85 -26.92
N TYR A 133 -1.51 8.00 -25.88
CA TYR A 133 -0.55 6.92 -25.65
C TYR A 133 -1.20 5.55 -25.78
N ASP A 134 -0.44 4.56 -26.28
CA ASP A 134 -0.84 3.15 -26.23
C ASP A 134 -0.95 2.73 -24.76
N VAL A 135 -2.17 2.53 -24.29
CA VAL A 135 -2.46 2.15 -22.90
C VAL A 135 -2.20 0.66 -22.75
N CYS A 136 -1.28 0.27 -21.87
CA CYS A 136 -1.08 -1.14 -21.60
C CYS A 136 -2.32 -1.76 -20.95
N GLU A 137 -2.61 -2.99 -21.34
CA GLU A 137 -3.74 -3.74 -20.82
C GLU A 137 -3.32 -4.52 -19.57
N TYR A 138 -3.25 -3.84 -18.42
CA TYR A 138 -2.84 -4.49 -17.17
C TYR A 138 -3.84 -5.57 -16.75
N LYS A 139 -3.37 -6.81 -16.64
CA LYS A 139 -4.19 -7.96 -16.23
C LYS A 139 -4.08 -8.14 -14.73
N PHE A 140 -5.22 -8.02 -14.04
CA PHE A 140 -5.23 -8.16 -12.59
C PHE A 140 -4.79 -9.59 -12.17
N PRO A 141 -3.88 -9.74 -11.20
CA PRO A 141 -3.24 -11.03 -10.93
C PRO A 141 -4.21 -12.11 -10.48
N LYS A 142 -4.03 -13.34 -10.98
CA LYS A 142 -4.97 -14.44 -10.72
C LYS A 142 -5.09 -14.86 -9.26
N TYR A 143 -4.02 -14.74 -8.49
CA TYR A 143 -4.04 -15.07 -7.07
C TYR A 143 -4.93 -14.11 -6.26
N ALA A 144 -5.16 -12.88 -6.77
CA ALA A 144 -5.95 -11.87 -6.09
C ALA A 144 -7.43 -12.23 -6.00
N TYR A 145 -7.94 -13.03 -6.94
CA TYR A 145 -9.33 -13.53 -6.92
C TYR A 145 -9.59 -14.54 -5.79
N LYS A 146 -8.56 -15.00 -5.08
CA LYS A 146 -8.69 -15.91 -3.93
C LYS A 146 -8.40 -15.24 -2.59
N ASN A 147 -8.23 -13.92 -2.59
CA ASN A 147 -7.89 -13.19 -1.38
C ASN A 147 -9.10 -13.08 -0.43
N THR A 148 -8.89 -13.46 0.83
CA THR A 148 -9.93 -13.44 1.88
C THR A 148 -9.75 -12.34 2.92
N SER A 149 -8.70 -11.51 2.81
CA SER A 149 -8.47 -10.37 3.72
C SER A 149 -9.08 -9.06 3.20
N LEU A 150 -9.27 -8.94 1.89
CA LEU A 150 -9.78 -7.75 1.25
C LEU A 150 -11.22 -7.45 1.67
N ARG A 151 -11.43 -6.21 2.10
CA ARG A 151 -12.72 -5.61 2.43
C ARG A 151 -13.11 -4.54 1.42
N TYR A 152 -12.13 -3.82 0.87
CA TYR A 152 -12.37 -2.79 -0.14
C TYR A 152 -11.40 -2.98 -1.31
N LEU A 153 -11.94 -3.13 -2.51
CA LEU A 153 -11.17 -3.28 -3.74
C LEU A 153 -11.58 -2.19 -4.73
N VAL A 154 -10.61 -1.37 -5.14
CA VAL A 154 -10.79 -0.36 -6.19
C VAL A 154 -9.81 -0.66 -7.32
N LEU A 155 -10.35 -0.90 -8.52
CA LEU A 155 -9.57 -1.15 -9.72
C LEU A 155 -10.00 -0.20 -10.83
N GLY A 156 -9.05 0.58 -11.35
CA GLY A 156 -9.26 1.50 -12.46
C GLY A 156 -8.42 1.10 -13.67
N ASN A 157 -9.01 1.06 -14.86
CA ASN A 157 -8.30 0.72 -16.12
C ASN A 157 -7.53 -0.62 -16.06
N CYS A 158 -8.10 -1.61 -15.37
CA CYS A 158 -7.56 -2.97 -15.26
C CYS A 158 -8.37 -3.96 -16.10
N ILE A 159 -7.76 -5.05 -16.52
CA ILE A 159 -8.45 -6.20 -17.11
C ILE A 159 -8.66 -7.28 -16.06
N LEU A 160 -9.93 -7.61 -15.85
CA LEU A 160 -10.34 -8.73 -15.02
C LEU A 160 -10.56 -9.96 -15.90
N ASN A 161 -9.96 -11.10 -15.51
CA ASN A 161 -10.16 -12.38 -16.21
C ASN A 161 -10.16 -13.54 -15.20
N PRO A 162 -11.20 -13.63 -14.34
CA PRO A 162 -11.38 -14.76 -13.45
C PRO A 162 -11.74 -16.01 -14.26
N LYS A 163 -10.76 -16.90 -14.44
CA LYS A 163 -11.00 -18.21 -15.06
C LYS A 163 -11.73 -19.16 -14.10
N ASP A 164 -11.40 -19.05 -12.81
CA ASP A 164 -11.98 -19.83 -11.71
C ASP A 164 -12.96 -18.96 -10.90
N ASN A 165 -13.74 -19.59 -10.00
CA ASN A 165 -14.61 -18.85 -9.08
C ASN A 165 -13.80 -17.87 -8.24
N VAL A 166 -14.31 -16.65 -8.14
CA VAL A 166 -13.78 -15.63 -7.22
C VAL A 166 -14.13 -16.03 -5.79
N ASN A 167 -13.26 -15.73 -4.84
CA ASN A 167 -13.42 -16.03 -3.43
C ASN A 167 -13.00 -14.80 -2.62
N TRP A 168 -13.92 -13.84 -2.56
CA TRP A 168 -13.74 -12.54 -1.90
C TRP A 168 -14.67 -12.45 -0.68
N THR A 169 -14.61 -13.47 0.19
CA THR A 169 -15.57 -13.68 1.29
C THR A 169 -15.69 -12.53 2.28
N SER A 170 -14.68 -11.67 2.37
CA SER A 170 -14.63 -10.53 3.30
C SER A 170 -14.92 -9.19 2.62
N LEU A 171 -15.17 -9.20 1.31
CA LEU A 171 -15.31 -7.99 0.51
C LEU A 171 -16.64 -7.29 0.81
N VAL A 172 -16.53 -6.03 1.20
CA VAL A 172 -17.65 -5.15 1.52
C VAL A 172 -17.96 -4.24 0.34
N SER A 173 -16.93 -3.80 -0.38
CA SER A 173 -17.06 -2.86 -1.49
C SER A 173 -16.13 -3.21 -2.64
N LEU A 174 -16.72 -3.27 -3.84
CA LEU A 174 -16.02 -3.42 -5.10
C LEU A 174 -16.28 -2.19 -5.97
N SER A 175 -15.23 -1.44 -6.30
CA SER A 175 -15.29 -0.29 -7.21
C SER A 175 -14.46 -0.58 -8.44
N LEU A 176 -15.11 -0.56 -9.60
CA LEU A 176 -14.50 -0.85 -10.88
C LEU A 176 -14.66 0.39 -11.77
N ARG A 177 -13.56 1.03 -12.16
CA ARG A 177 -13.55 2.24 -13.00
C ARG A 177 -12.92 1.95 -14.34
N ASP A 178 -13.53 2.46 -15.41
CA ASP A 178 -13.00 2.44 -16.77
C ASP A 178 -12.46 1.05 -17.19
N LEU A 179 -13.19 -0.01 -16.84
CA LEU A 179 -12.75 -1.36 -17.14
C LEU A 179 -13.02 -1.70 -18.61
N LYS A 180 -12.01 -2.24 -19.30
CA LYS A 180 -12.22 -3.11 -20.45
C LYS A 180 -12.70 -4.47 -19.94
N LEU A 181 -14.02 -4.63 -19.87
CA LEU A 181 -14.64 -5.87 -19.43
C LEU A 181 -14.74 -6.87 -20.57
N ILE A 182 -14.33 -8.11 -20.29
CA ILE A 182 -14.70 -9.25 -21.11
C ILE A 182 -16.10 -9.71 -20.63
N GLU A 183 -16.97 -10.06 -21.57
CA GLU A 183 -18.36 -10.46 -21.30
C GLU A 183 -18.44 -11.59 -20.24
N GLY A 184 -19.36 -11.47 -19.27
CA GLY A 184 -19.55 -12.44 -18.17
C GLY A 184 -18.57 -12.33 -17.00
N VAL A 185 -17.60 -11.41 -17.02
CA VAL A 185 -16.63 -11.23 -15.93
C VAL A 185 -17.23 -10.57 -14.69
N ILE A 186 -18.13 -9.60 -14.85
CA ILE A 186 -18.79 -8.95 -13.70
C ILE A 186 -19.59 -9.97 -12.89
N GLU A 187 -20.38 -10.82 -13.55
CA GLU A 187 -21.19 -11.84 -12.87
C GLU A 187 -20.32 -12.83 -12.09
N LYS A 188 -19.16 -13.20 -12.64
CA LYS A 188 -18.16 -14.05 -11.93
C LYS A 188 -17.47 -13.32 -10.78
N ALA A 189 -17.21 -12.02 -10.91
CA ALA A 189 -16.63 -11.21 -9.86
C ALA A 189 -17.61 -10.94 -8.71
N LEU A 190 -18.91 -10.83 -9.01
CA LEU A 190 -19.98 -10.59 -8.04
C LEU A 190 -20.56 -11.87 -7.40
N SER A 191 -20.22 -13.06 -7.92
CA SER A 191 -20.72 -14.34 -7.40
C SER A 191 -19.81 -15.00 -6.37
N GLY A 192 -18.67 -14.38 -6.05
CA GLY A 192 -17.73 -14.82 -5.00
C GLY A 192 -17.82 -13.95 -3.76
#